data_AF-A0A0M9ZXP9-F1
#
_entry.id   AF-A0A0M9ZXP9-F1
#
_cell.length_a   1.000
_cell.length_b   1.000
_cell.length_c   1.000
_cell.angle_alpha   90.00
_cell.angle_beta   90.00
_cell.angle_gamma   90.00
#
_symmetry.space_group_name_H-M   'P 1'
#
loop_
_entity.id
_entity.type
_entity.pdbx_description
1 polymer ?
#
loop_
_entity_poly.entity_id
_entity_poly.type
_entity_poly.pdbx_seq_one_letter_code
_entity_poly.pdbx_strand_id
1 'polypeptide(L)'
;MLLFADLHLDTRFASAGPARRQALRDTLGHIVELAETESVDAVLCAGDLYEHDRCSSGTASFLRNAFDCSVPVFLAPGNDDWYGAESVYQQVDWTPNVHVFSSGCFTPVTLADGVTLWGAAHVGRGSARDFLDGFSVDRSGVNLALCHGSAPEDVATTGLDHAFLGHVHTPEHASHHTFPGNPDPLTPGETGERGAVICTVHDDGTVSREVFDVSAARSLGLPAEKAAEAFPLPDFDSVAAERTVRGQFVRDVLADPTLDTALRGRVLTTGLRALEGR
;
A
#
# COMPACT_ATOMS: atom_id res chain seq x y z
N MET A 1 12.49 2.56 -14.76
CA MET A 1 11.23 2.36 -13.98
C MET A 1 11.31 3.11 -12.65
N LEU A 2 10.18 3.47 -12.06
CA LEU A 2 10.10 4.07 -10.71
C LEU A 2 9.39 3.11 -9.75
N LEU A 3 10.01 2.81 -8.62
CA LEU A 3 9.51 1.91 -7.57
C LEU A 3 9.10 2.70 -6.31
N PHE A 4 7.96 2.34 -5.73
CA PHE A 4 7.59 2.69 -4.36
C PHE A 4 6.78 1.56 -3.70
N ALA A 5 6.64 1.59 -2.38
CA ALA A 5 5.84 0.65 -1.60
C ALA A 5 5.40 1.30 -0.29
N ASP A 6 4.55 0.64 0.50
CA ASP A 6 4.30 0.97 1.90
C ASP A 6 3.87 2.44 2.10
N LEU A 7 3.01 2.96 1.22
CA LEU A 7 2.50 4.34 1.34
C LEU A 7 1.40 4.45 2.41
N HIS A 8 0.65 3.37 2.65
CA HIS A 8 -0.43 3.25 3.62
C HIS A 8 -1.40 4.45 3.63
N LEU A 9 -1.93 4.81 2.45
CA LEU A 9 -3.04 5.76 2.36
C LEU A 9 -4.15 5.41 3.35
N ASP A 10 -4.78 6.45 3.90
CA ASP A 10 -5.82 6.33 4.94
C ASP A 10 -5.34 5.84 6.32
N THR A 11 -4.02 5.75 6.53
CA THR A 11 -3.45 5.65 7.88
C THR A 11 -4.04 6.70 8.80
N ARG A 12 -4.37 6.28 10.04
CA ARG A 12 -4.78 7.22 11.08
C ARG A 12 -3.56 7.61 11.88
N PHE A 13 -3.39 8.91 12.07
CA PHE A 13 -2.35 9.48 12.91
C PHE A 13 -2.97 10.01 14.20
N ALA A 14 -2.23 9.90 15.30
CA ALA A 14 -2.68 10.31 16.62
C ALA A 14 -2.93 11.83 16.69
N SER A 15 -2.06 12.62 16.06
CA SER A 15 -2.21 14.07 15.91
C SER A 15 -2.12 14.46 14.43
N ALA A 16 -2.62 15.66 14.08
CA ALA A 16 -2.64 16.20 12.72
C ALA A 16 -3.21 15.26 11.63
N GLY A 17 -4.09 14.32 12.00
CA GLY A 17 -4.57 13.23 11.13
C GLY A 17 -5.04 13.66 9.73
N PRO A 18 -5.89 14.68 9.57
CA PRO A 18 -6.28 15.16 8.25
C PRO A 18 -5.10 15.65 7.40
N ALA A 19 -4.19 16.43 7.98
CA ALA A 19 -3.02 16.96 7.26
C ALA A 19 -2.05 15.85 6.88
N ARG A 20 -1.80 14.89 7.78
CA ARG A 20 -0.96 13.72 7.49
C ARG A 20 -1.55 12.83 6.40
N ARG A 21 -2.86 12.55 6.42
CA ARG A 21 -3.52 11.80 5.34
C ARG A 21 -3.48 12.54 4.00
N GLN A 22 -3.59 13.86 4.02
CA GLN A 22 -3.42 14.66 2.82
C GLN A 22 -1.97 14.57 2.31
N ALA A 23 -0.97 14.65 3.19
CA ALA A 23 0.43 14.49 2.82
C ALA A 23 0.74 13.13 2.17
N LEU A 24 0.09 12.03 2.59
CA LEU A 24 0.23 10.75 1.89
C LEU A 24 -0.34 10.80 0.46
N ARG A 25 -1.47 11.49 0.26
CA ARG A 25 -2.06 11.70 -1.08
C ARG A 25 -1.18 12.59 -1.94
N ASP A 26 -0.63 13.66 -1.37
CA ASP A 26 0.29 14.57 -2.05
C ASP A 26 1.59 13.84 -2.41
N THR A 27 2.09 12.95 -1.54
CA THR A 27 3.25 12.09 -1.82
C THR A 27 3.01 11.18 -3.02
N LEU A 28 1.81 10.58 -3.15
CA LEU A 28 1.47 9.83 -4.36
C LEU A 28 1.46 10.73 -5.60
N GLY A 29 0.98 11.97 -5.48
CA GLY A 29 1.05 12.97 -6.53
C GLY A 29 2.49 13.25 -6.97
N HIS A 30 3.40 13.50 -6.02
CA HIS A 30 4.82 13.72 -6.32
C HIS A 30 5.48 12.50 -6.98
N ILE A 31 5.10 11.28 -6.56
CA ILE A 31 5.59 10.04 -7.19
C ILE A 31 5.21 9.97 -8.67
N VAL A 32 3.95 10.27 -8.99
CA VAL A 32 3.46 10.25 -10.38
C VAL A 32 4.08 11.39 -11.19
N GLU A 33 4.17 12.59 -10.62
CA GLU A 33 4.83 13.74 -11.27
C GLU A 33 6.31 13.46 -11.56
N LEU A 34 7.03 12.83 -10.62
CA LEU A 34 8.42 12.41 -10.82
C LEU A 34 8.53 11.37 -11.94
N ALA A 35 7.63 10.38 -11.98
CA ALA A 35 7.61 9.37 -13.03
C ALA A 35 7.46 9.99 -14.44
N GLU A 36 6.56 10.97 -14.58
CA GLU A 36 6.34 11.66 -15.85
C GLU A 36 7.51 12.58 -16.21
N THR A 37 8.03 13.33 -15.23
CA THR A 37 9.15 14.27 -15.42
C THR A 37 10.42 13.54 -15.88
N GLU A 38 10.75 12.42 -15.23
CA GLU A 38 11.90 11.60 -15.55
C GLU A 38 11.64 10.61 -16.70
N SER A 39 10.43 10.63 -17.27
CA SER A 39 10.02 9.80 -18.41
C SER A 39 10.33 8.31 -18.22
N VAL A 40 10.01 7.78 -17.03
CA VAL A 40 10.28 6.37 -16.71
C VAL A 40 9.36 5.44 -17.51
N ASP A 41 9.84 4.22 -17.80
CA ASP A 41 9.05 3.25 -18.60
C ASP A 41 7.81 2.72 -17.89
N ALA A 42 7.83 2.70 -16.55
CA ALA A 42 6.75 2.19 -15.72
C ALA A 42 6.89 2.68 -14.27
N VAL A 43 5.74 2.82 -13.60
CA VAL A 43 5.61 2.96 -12.15
C VAL A 43 5.26 1.61 -11.54
N LEU A 44 6.00 1.19 -10.52
CA LEU A 44 5.82 -0.07 -9.80
C LEU A 44 5.45 0.24 -8.35
N CYS A 45 4.31 -0.30 -7.89
CA CYS A 45 3.89 -0.27 -6.49
C CYS A 45 3.97 -1.68 -5.91
N ALA A 46 4.91 -1.90 -4.98
CA ALA A 46 5.15 -3.19 -4.35
C ALA A 46 4.29 -3.40 -3.08
N GLY A 47 3.03 -2.96 -3.12
CA GLY A 47 2.02 -3.22 -2.09
C GLY A 47 1.94 -2.20 -0.97
N ASP A 48 0.96 -2.42 -0.09
CA ASP A 48 0.57 -1.55 1.02
C ASP A 48 0.43 -0.06 0.60
N LEU A 49 -0.25 0.13 -0.53
CA LEU A 49 -0.66 1.42 -1.07
C LEU A 49 -1.67 2.12 -0.17
N TYR A 50 -2.59 1.36 0.43
CA TYR A 50 -3.65 1.87 1.31
C TYR A 50 -3.96 0.93 2.47
N GLU A 51 -4.72 1.40 3.43
CA GLU A 51 -5.18 0.62 4.58
C GLU A 51 -6.59 0.06 4.31
N HIS A 52 -6.71 -1.24 4.01
CA HIS A 52 -7.97 -1.88 3.62
C HIS A 52 -9.10 -1.62 4.62
N ASP A 53 -8.85 -1.81 5.91
CA ASP A 53 -9.85 -1.64 6.97
C ASP A 53 -10.18 -0.16 7.28
N ARG A 54 -9.52 0.80 6.62
CA ARG A 54 -9.65 2.24 6.88
C ARG A 54 -10.05 3.06 5.65
N CYS A 55 -10.05 2.44 4.47
CA CYS A 55 -10.33 3.13 3.22
C CYS A 55 -11.73 3.76 3.23
N SER A 56 -11.84 4.92 2.60
CA SER A 56 -13.11 5.60 2.36
C SER A 56 -13.52 5.43 0.91
N SER A 57 -14.78 5.69 0.58
CA SER A 57 -15.22 5.74 -0.82
C SER A 57 -14.43 6.75 -1.67
N GLY A 58 -13.85 7.78 -1.04
CA GLY A 58 -12.99 8.76 -1.72
C GLY A 58 -11.62 8.21 -2.11
N THR A 59 -11.18 7.09 -1.54
CA THR A 59 -9.89 6.47 -1.86
C THR A 59 -9.89 5.88 -3.26
N ALA A 60 -10.97 5.21 -3.66
CA ALA A 60 -11.12 4.68 -5.01
C ALA A 60 -11.05 5.79 -6.08
N SER A 61 -11.86 6.85 -5.93
CA SER A 61 -11.85 7.97 -6.88
C SER A 61 -10.51 8.70 -6.92
N PHE A 62 -9.84 8.84 -5.77
CA PHE A 62 -8.51 9.44 -5.73
C PHE A 62 -7.48 8.61 -6.48
N LEU A 63 -7.38 7.30 -6.20
CA LEU A 63 -6.41 6.43 -6.87
C LEU A 63 -6.65 6.38 -8.38
N ARG A 64 -7.92 6.35 -8.80
CA ARG A 64 -8.28 6.43 -10.22
C ARG A 64 -7.73 7.68 -10.89
N ASN A 65 -7.85 8.83 -10.23
CA ASN A 65 -7.37 10.10 -10.78
C ASN A 65 -5.84 10.22 -10.70
N ALA A 66 -5.23 9.76 -9.60
CA ALA A 66 -3.79 9.84 -9.39
C ALA A 66 -3.01 9.01 -10.41
N PHE A 67 -3.52 7.83 -10.79
CA PHE A 67 -2.89 6.96 -11.79
C PHE A 67 -3.42 7.13 -13.23
N ASP A 68 -4.26 8.15 -13.47
CA ASP A 68 -4.63 8.58 -14.82
C ASP A 68 -3.50 9.43 -15.43
N CYS A 69 -2.37 8.79 -15.67
CA CYS A 69 -1.15 9.41 -16.15
C CYS A 69 -0.68 8.75 -17.45
N SER A 70 0.35 9.35 -18.06
CA SER A 70 0.91 8.86 -19.32
C SER A 70 1.77 7.59 -19.19
N VAL A 71 2.17 7.25 -17.96
CA VAL A 71 3.10 6.15 -17.67
C VAL A 71 2.31 4.87 -17.28
N PRO A 72 2.72 3.68 -17.75
CA PRO A 72 2.17 2.41 -17.27
C PRO A 72 2.37 2.22 -15.76
N VAL A 73 1.35 1.74 -15.06
CA VAL A 73 1.37 1.53 -13.61
C VAL A 73 1.10 0.07 -13.28
N PHE A 74 1.96 -0.54 -12.47
CA PHE A 74 1.83 -1.92 -12.03
C PHE A 74 1.68 -1.97 -10.52
N LEU A 75 0.56 -2.52 -10.05
CA LEU A 75 0.22 -2.60 -8.63
C LEU A 75 0.24 -4.06 -8.18
N ALA A 76 1.09 -4.37 -7.19
CA ALA A 76 1.14 -5.68 -6.53
C ALA A 76 0.57 -5.55 -5.11
N PRO A 77 -0.71 -5.92 -4.88
CA PRO A 77 -1.35 -5.83 -3.57
C PRO A 77 -0.56 -6.53 -2.45
N GLY A 78 -0.39 -5.84 -1.33
CA GLY A 78 0.26 -6.26 -0.09
C GLY A 78 -0.71 -6.76 0.99
N ASN A 79 -0.21 -6.97 2.21
CA ASN A 79 -1.01 -7.55 3.29
C ASN A 79 -2.05 -6.57 3.85
N ASP A 80 -1.79 -5.26 3.82
CA ASP A 80 -2.69 -4.26 4.38
C ASP A 80 -3.68 -3.73 3.34
N ASP A 81 -3.45 -3.97 2.05
CA ASP A 81 -4.36 -3.65 0.93
C ASP A 81 -4.78 -4.85 0.06
N TRP A 82 -4.64 -6.08 0.56
CA TRP A 82 -4.90 -7.34 -0.14
C TRP A 82 -6.04 -7.32 -1.18
N TYR A 83 -5.81 -8.05 -2.28
CA TYR A 83 -6.76 -8.20 -3.37
C TYR A 83 -7.92 -9.10 -2.98
N GLY A 84 -9.14 -8.65 -3.25
CA GLY A 84 -10.35 -9.44 -3.10
C GLY A 84 -11.61 -8.63 -3.39
N ALA A 85 -12.78 -9.25 -3.28
CA ALA A 85 -14.06 -8.64 -3.68
C ALA A 85 -14.36 -7.29 -3.01
N GLU A 86 -13.86 -7.07 -1.80
CA GLU A 86 -14.05 -5.84 -1.03
C GLU A 86 -12.91 -4.83 -1.19
N SER A 87 -11.79 -5.21 -1.81
CA SER A 87 -10.62 -4.36 -2.00
C SER A 87 -10.92 -3.13 -2.86
N VAL A 88 -10.26 -2.01 -2.60
CA VAL A 88 -10.37 -0.80 -3.42
C VAL A 88 -9.97 -1.09 -4.87
N TYR A 89 -9.04 -2.02 -5.08
CA TYR A 89 -8.64 -2.47 -6.41
C TYR A 89 -9.79 -2.97 -7.31
N GLN A 90 -10.83 -3.57 -6.73
CA GLN A 90 -12.04 -4.03 -7.44
C GLN A 90 -13.11 -2.95 -7.56
N GLN A 91 -13.00 -1.86 -6.81
CA GLN A 91 -13.97 -0.76 -6.81
C GLN A 91 -13.60 0.34 -7.81
N VAL A 92 -12.33 0.42 -8.19
CA VAL A 92 -11.81 1.41 -9.13
C VAL A 92 -12.03 0.96 -10.57
N ASP A 93 -12.62 1.83 -11.39
CA ASP A 93 -12.66 1.68 -12.84
C ASP A 93 -11.34 2.18 -13.47
N TRP A 94 -10.30 1.35 -13.36
CA TRP A 94 -8.94 1.68 -13.77
C TRP A 94 -8.83 2.11 -15.23
N THR A 95 -7.97 3.09 -15.51
CA THR A 95 -7.53 3.39 -16.88
C THR A 95 -6.73 2.22 -17.46
N PRO A 96 -6.68 2.08 -18.80
CA PRO A 96 -5.95 0.99 -19.46
C PRO A 96 -4.44 0.94 -19.17
N ASN A 97 -3.82 2.02 -18.68
CA ASN A 97 -2.40 2.05 -18.31
C ASN A 97 -2.13 1.38 -16.96
N VAL A 98 -3.15 1.09 -16.14
CA VAL A 98 -2.98 0.48 -14.83
C VAL A 98 -3.23 -1.03 -14.91
N HIS A 99 -2.25 -1.81 -14.46
CA HIS A 99 -2.35 -3.24 -14.28
C HIS A 99 -2.31 -3.58 -12.79
N VAL A 100 -3.36 -4.23 -12.29
CA VAL A 100 -3.40 -4.75 -10.91
C VAL A 100 -3.20 -6.25 -10.93
N PHE A 101 -2.13 -6.71 -10.31
CA PHE A 101 -1.94 -8.14 -10.08
C PHE A 101 -3.02 -8.65 -9.11
N SER A 102 -3.63 -9.78 -9.43
CA SER A 102 -4.80 -10.32 -8.72
C SER A 102 -4.63 -11.77 -8.27
N SER A 103 -3.47 -12.37 -8.59
CA SER A 103 -3.15 -13.76 -8.34
C SER A 103 -2.21 -13.89 -7.13
N GLY A 104 -2.47 -14.89 -6.29
CA GLY A 104 -1.55 -15.28 -5.21
C GLY A 104 -0.26 -15.95 -5.68
N CYS A 105 -0.14 -16.22 -6.98
CA CYS A 105 1.07 -16.73 -7.63
C CYS A 105 1.56 -15.73 -8.66
N PHE A 106 2.87 -15.73 -8.94
CA PHE A 106 3.46 -14.88 -9.97
C PHE A 106 2.81 -15.07 -11.33
N THR A 107 2.35 -13.96 -11.90
CA THR A 107 1.84 -13.88 -13.27
C THR A 107 2.66 -12.90 -14.08
N PRO A 108 3.02 -13.24 -15.34
CA PRO A 108 3.91 -12.42 -16.13
C PRO A 108 3.18 -11.32 -16.90
N VAL A 109 3.82 -10.16 -17.01
CA VAL A 109 3.50 -9.09 -17.96
C VAL A 109 4.77 -8.68 -18.69
N THR A 110 4.70 -8.53 -20.01
CA THR A 110 5.82 -8.02 -20.81
C THR A 110 5.90 -6.49 -20.65
N LEU A 111 7.01 -5.99 -20.11
CA LEU A 111 7.26 -4.54 -19.99
C LEU A 111 7.87 -3.97 -21.27
N ALA A 112 8.82 -4.69 -21.85
CA ALA A 112 9.51 -4.36 -23.07
C ALA A 112 9.95 -5.66 -23.77
N ASP A 113 10.46 -5.55 -24.99
CA ASP A 113 11.01 -6.72 -25.68
C ASP A 113 12.15 -7.34 -24.85
N GLY A 114 12.04 -8.64 -24.56
CA GLY A 114 12.98 -9.36 -23.70
C GLY A 114 12.93 -9.04 -22.20
N VAL A 115 11.98 -8.21 -21.71
CA VAL A 115 11.83 -7.88 -20.28
C VAL A 115 10.45 -8.28 -19.76
N THR A 116 10.42 -9.20 -18.80
CA THR A 116 9.18 -9.66 -18.15
C THR A 116 9.12 -9.22 -16.69
N LEU A 117 7.99 -8.64 -16.30
CA LEU A 117 7.62 -8.39 -14.90
C LEU A 117 6.67 -9.48 -14.41
N TRP A 118 7.10 -10.21 -13.40
CA TRP A 118 6.31 -11.19 -12.67
C TRP A 118 5.72 -10.53 -11.45
N GLY A 119 4.40 -10.35 -11.43
CA GLY A 119 3.72 -9.78 -10.27
C GLY A 119 2.86 -10.79 -9.53
N ALA A 120 2.81 -10.65 -8.21
CA ALA A 120 1.95 -11.43 -7.34
C ALA A 120 1.23 -10.50 -6.34
N ALA A 121 0.06 -10.94 -5.89
CA ALA A 121 -0.81 -10.22 -4.98
C ALA A 121 -1.04 -11.04 -3.72
N HIS A 122 -1.12 -10.39 -2.57
CA HIS A 122 -1.82 -10.98 -1.43
C HIS A 122 -3.31 -11.07 -1.76
N VAL A 123 -3.89 -12.27 -1.66
CA VAL A 123 -5.30 -12.52 -1.95
C VAL A 123 -6.03 -12.92 -0.68
N GLY A 124 -6.93 -12.05 -0.23
CA GLY A 124 -7.65 -12.19 1.04
C GLY A 124 -6.82 -11.77 2.26
N ARG A 125 -7.49 -11.69 3.42
CA ARG A 125 -6.85 -11.41 4.72
C ARG A 125 -5.94 -12.57 5.12
N GLY A 126 -4.70 -12.29 5.47
CA GLY A 126 -3.75 -13.30 5.96
C GLY A 126 -2.35 -12.74 6.14
N SER A 127 -1.46 -13.57 6.72
CA SER A 127 -0.04 -13.24 6.79
C SER A 127 0.59 -13.27 5.40
N ALA A 128 1.68 -12.51 5.24
CA ALA A 128 2.50 -12.58 4.05
C ALA A 128 2.90 -14.01 3.70
N ARG A 129 2.72 -14.37 2.43
CA ARG A 129 3.14 -15.65 1.86
C ARG A 129 4.53 -15.50 1.28
N ASP A 130 5.28 -16.59 1.29
CA ASP A 130 6.46 -16.69 0.44
C ASP A 130 6.00 -16.93 -1.00
N PHE A 131 5.99 -15.89 -1.82
CA PHE A 131 5.55 -15.96 -3.21
C PHE A 131 6.49 -16.77 -4.10
N LEU A 132 7.71 -17.04 -3.66
CA LEU A 132 8.72 -17.72 -4.46
C LEU A 132 8.80 -19.21 -4.19
N ASP A 133 8.09 -19.70 -3.16
CA ASP A 133 7.99 -21.13 -2.93
C ASP A 133 7.37 -21.82 -4.16
N GLY A 134 8.15 -22.72 -4.77
CA GLY A 134 7.78 -23.43 -5.99
C GLY A 134 7.75 -22.58 -7.27
N PHE A 135 8.25 -21.34 -7.23
CA PHE A 135 8.37 -20.50 -8.43
C PHE A 135 9.69 -20.72 -9.15
N SER A 136 9.63 -20.81 -10.47
CA SER A 136 10.80 -20.79 -11.34
C SER A 136 10.46 -20.05 -12.63
N VAL A 137 11.36 -19.20 -13.08
CA VAL A 137 11.27 -18.54 -14.37
C VAL A 137 11.28 -19.58 -15.48
N ASP A 138 10.33 -19.47 -16.41
CA ASP A 138 10.11 -20.41 -17.51
C ASP A 138 10.46 -19.83 -18.89
N ARG A 139 11.10 -18.66 -18.93
CA ARG A 139 11.33 -17.87 -20.15
C ARG A 139 12.70 -17.20 -20.17
N SER A 140 13.18 -16.94 -21.38
CA SER A 140 14.42 -16.19 -21.62
C SER A 140 14.24 -14.68 -21.43
N GLY A 141 15.37 -13.96 -21.39
CA GLY A 141 15.40 -12.51 -21.23
C GLY A 141 15.54 -12.12 -19.76
N VAL A 142 15.31 -10.84 -19.47
CA VAL A 142 15.36 -10.29 -18.12
C VAL A 142 14.02 -10.53 -17.42
N ASN A 143 14.07 -11.15 -16.24
CA ASN A 143 12.92 -11.53 -15.44
C ASN A 143 12.96 -10.82 -14.09
N LEU A 144 11.99 -9.95 -13.89
CA LEU A 144 11.87 -9.08 -12.72
C LEU A 144 10.68 -9.51 -11.89
N ALA A 145 10.76 -9.47 -10.57
CA ALA A 145 9.62 -9.70 -9.68
C ALA A 145 9.09 -8.39 -9.10
N LEU A 146 7.78 -8.33 -8.89
CA LEU A 146 7.08 -7.31 -8.11
C LEU A 146 6.12 -7.97 -7.13
N CYS A 147 6.42 -7.89 -5.84
CA CYS A 147 5.55 -8.43 -4.79
C CYS A 147 5.79 -7.73 -3.45
N HIS A 148 4.93 -8.02 -2.48
CA HIS A 148 5.00 -7.45 -1.15
C HIS A 148 5.35 -8.54 -0.15
N GLY A 149 6.55 -8.53 0.44
CA GLY A 149 6.97 -9.61 1.32
C GLY A 149 8.46 -9.62 1.60
N SER A 150 8.95 -10.74 2.10
CA SER A 150 10.36 -10.88 2.50
C SER A 150 11.31 -10.96 1.31
N ALA A 151 12.54 -10.46 1.55
CA ALA A 151 13.66 -10.66 0.66
C ALA A 151 13.89 -12.16 0.52
N PRO A 152 13.87 -12.71 -0.68
CA PRO A 152 14.17 -14.12 -0.85
C PRO A 152 15.67 -14.29 -0.70
N GLU A 153 16.13 -15.17 0.19
CA GLU A 153 17.55 -15.57 0.22
C GLU A 153 18.00 -16.16 -1.14
N ASP A 154 17.01 -16.56 -1.95
CA ASP A 154 17.12 -17.43 -3.10
C ASP A 154 16.59 -16.82 -4.42
N VAL A 155 16.46 -15.49 -4.56
CA VAL A 155 15.99 -14.83 -5.83
C VAL A 155 16.69 -15.44 -7.05
N ALA A 156 18.01 -15.54 -7.00
CA ALA A 156 18.83 -16.09 -8.07
C ALA A 156 18.52 -17.57 -8.38
N THR A 157 18.09 -18.36 -7.38
CA THR A 157 17.76 -19.79 -7.59
C THR A 157 16.47 -19.99 -8.37
N THR A 158 15.56 -19.00 -8.33
CA THR A 158 14.31 -19.02 -9.10
C THR A 158 14.50 -18.61 -10.57
N GLY A 159 15.67 -18.09 -10.93
CA GLY A 159 15.97 -17.55 -12.26
C GLY A 159 15.49 -16.11 -12.47
N LEU A 160 15.01 -15.43 -11.43
CA LEU A 160 14.79 -13.98 -11.44
C LEU A 160 16.12 -13.24 -11.40
N ASP A 161 16.23 -12.18 -12.17
CA ASP A 161 17.38 -11.29 -12.16
C ASP A 161 17.31 -10.29 -11.01
N HIS A 162 16.10 -9.78 -10.74
CA HIS A 162 15.87 -8.78 -9.70
C HIS A 162 14.45 -8.83 -9.12
N ALA A 163 14.31 -8.50 -7.83
CA ALA A 163 13.04 -8.40 -7.14
C ALA A 163 12.79 -6.97 -6.60
N PHE A 164 11.66 -6.39 -6.97
CA PHE A 164 11.15 -5.15 -6.40
C PHE A 164 10.12 -5.48 -5.31
N LEU A 165 10.40 -5.06 -4.09
CA LEU A 165 9.72 -5.56 -2.89
C LEU A 165 9.17 -4.43 -2.02
N GLY A 166 8.03 -4.66 -1.36
CA GLY A 166 7.51 -3.86 -0.24
C GLY A 166 7.54 -4.64 1.08
N HIS A 167 6.80 -4.19 2.10
CA HIS A 167 6.64 -4.77 3.46
C HIS A 167 7.64 -4.23 4.48
N VAL A 168 8.84 -3.86 4.02
CA VAL A 168 9.92 -3.36 4.88
C VAL A 168 10.02 -1.85 4.73
N HIS A 169 9.57 -1.10 5.73
CA HIS A 169 9.61 0.38 5.76
C HIS A 169 11.02 0.97 5.80
N THR A 170 12.03 0.17 6.17
CA THR A 170 13.43 0.59 6.11
C THR A 170 13.96 0.32 4.71
N PRO A 171 14.41 1.35 3.96
CA PRO A 171 14.98 1.13 2.65
C PRO A 171 16.20 0.19 2.71
N GLU A 172 16.26 -0.75 1.77
CA GLU A 172 17.37 -1.69 1.63
C GLU A 172 17.57 -2.03 0.15
N HIS A 173 18.82 -1.97 -0.32
CA HIS A 173 19.15 -2.26 -1.71
C HIS A 173 20.29 -3.27 -1.75
N ALA A 174 20.07 -4.40 -2.42
CA ALA A 174 21.04 -5.47 -2.60
C ALA A 174 21.24 -5.78 -4.08
N SER A 175 22.08 -6.78 -4.41
CA SER A 175 22.31 -7.17 -5.80
C SER A 175 21.01 -7.64 -6.49
N HIS A 176 20.21 -8.46 -5.81
CA HIS A 176 19.04 -9.12 -6.39
C HIS A 176 17.69 -8.60 -5.87
N HIS A 177 17.68 -7.63 -4.96
CA HIS A 177 16.43 -7.00 -4.54
C HIS A 177 16.56 -5.50 -4.23
N THR A 178 15.43 -4.82 -4.28
CA THR A 178 15.27 -3.41 -3.90
C THR A 178 14.01 -3.28 -3.04
N PHE A 179 14.18 -2.90 -1.78
CA PHE A 179 13.14 -2.35 -0.90
C PHE A 179 13.24 -0.82 -0.93
N PRO A 180 12.22 -0.11 -1.43
CA PRO A 180 12.21 1.35 -1.42
C PRO A 180 11.97 1.92 0.00
N GLY A 181 11.40 1.11 0.90
CA GLY A 181 10.80 1.59 2.14
C GLY A 181 9.53 2.39 1.89
N ASN A 182 8.96 2.93 2.96
CA ASN A 182 7.83 3.84 2.84
C ASN A 182 8.31 5.24 2.40
N PRO A 183 7.65 5.87 1.41
CA PRO A 183 8.09 7.14 0.85
C PRO A 183 7.80 8.34 1.76
N ASP A 184 6.80 8.24 2.65
CA ASP A 184 6.47 9.28 3.65
C ASP A 184 6.46 8.66 5.06
N PRO A 185 7.29 9.17 6.01
CA PRO A 185 7.43 8.58 7.35
C PRO A 185 6.11 8.46 8.13
N LEU A 186 5.63 7.26 8.33
CA LEU A 186 4.45 6.91 9.12
C LEU A 186 4.71 6.87 10.63
N THR A 187 5.97 6.73 11.06
CA THR A 187 6.34 6.71 12.50
C THR A 187 7.62 7.52 12.78
N PRO A 188 7.86 8.00 14.03
CA PRO A 188 9.03 8.81 14.35
C PRO A 188 10.39 8.15 14.10
N GLY A 189 10.43 6.80 14.09
CA GLY A 189 11.66 6.04 13.86
C GLY A 189 12.08 5.97 12.39
N GLU A 190 11.17 6.28 11.46
CA GLU A 190 11.38 6.22 10.01
C GLU A 190 12.12 7.47 9.51
N THR A 191 13.41 7.49 9.83
CA THR A 191 14.36 8.57 9.51
C THR A 191 15.29 8.20 8.36
N GLY A 192 16.15 9.12 7.92
CA GLY A 192 17.12 8.87 6.84
C GLY A 192 16.57 9.03 5.42
N GLU A 193 17.43 8.77 4.43
CA GLU A 193 17.10 8.78 3.01
C GLU A 193 16.08 7.69 2.69
N ARG A 194 14.97 8.07 2.05
CA ARG A 194 13.84 7.22 1.65
C ARG A 194 12.97 7.97 0.65
N GLY A 195 12.12 7.26 -0.07
CA GLY A 195 11.25 7.87 -1.06
C GLY A 195 10.91 6.91 -2.19
N ALA A 196 10.70 7.48 -3.37
CA ALA A 196 10.63 6.69 -4.60
C ALA A 196 12.04 6.35 -5.08
N VAL A 197 12.20 5.19 -5.73
CA VAL A 197 13.48 4.73 -6.26
C VAL A 197 13.37 4.57 -7.77
N ILE A 198 14.11 5.38 -8.52
CA ILE A 198 14.26 5.14 -9.96
C ILE A 198 15.26 4.01 -10.14
N CYS A 199 14.78 2.92 -10.74
CA CYS A 199 15.54 1.72 -11.03
C CYS A 199 15.76 1.61 -12.54
N THR A 200 17.03 1.61 -12.94
CA THR A 200 17.44 1.32 -14.33
C THR A 200 17.87 -0.13 -14.40
N VAL A 201 17.14 -0.92 -15.18
CA VAL A 201 17.45 -2.33 -15.44
C VAL A 201 18.34 -2.42 -16.68
N HIS A 202 19.45 -3.13 -16.56
CA HIS A 202 20.40 -3.35 -17.63
C HIS A 202 20.13 -4.68 -18.36
N ASP A 203 20.70 -4.84 -19.56
CA ASP A 203 20.49 -6.03 -20.41
C ASP A 203 20.95 -7.34 -19.75
N ASP A 204 21.84 -7.27 -18.76
CA ASP A 204 22.33 -8.41 -17.97
C ASP A 204 21.48 -8.69 -16.71
N GLY A 205 20.37 -7.98 -16.55
CA GLY A 205 19.45 -8.12 -15.41
C GLY A 205 19.87 -7.35 -14.16
N THR A 206 21.04 -6.71 -14.15
CA THR A 206 21.47 -5.88 -13.01
C THR A 206 20.69 -4.57 -12.95
N VAL A 207 20.64 -3.97 -11.74
CA VAL A 207 19.86 -2.75 -11.48
C VAL A 207 20.73 -1.66 -10.86
N SER A 208 20.73 -0.47 -11.46
CA SER A 208 21.20 0.77 -10.83
C SER A 208 20.04 1.58 -10.27
N ARG A 209 20.29 2.32 -9.17
CA ARG A 209 19.23 3.01 -8.40
C ARG A 209 19.61 4.44 -8.07
N GLU A 210 18.60 5.30 -8.10
CA GLU A 210 18.63 6.63 -7.49
C GLU A 210 17.39 6.82 -6.62
N VAL A 211 17.58 7.36 -5.41
CA VAL A 211 16.51 7.59 -4.43
C VAL A 211 16.08 9.06 -4.48
N PHE A 212 14.77 9.29 -4.53
CA PHE A 212 14.17 10.62 -4.59
C PHE A 212 13.25 10.83 -3.41
N ASP A 213 13.53 11.84 -2.58
CA ASP A 213 12.61 12.24 -1.50
C ASP A 213 11.37 12.89 -2.11
N VAL A 214 10.24 12.20 -1.97
CA VAL A 214 8.92 12.61 -2.47
C VAL A 214 7.95 12.94 -1.32
N SER A 215 8.43 12.90 -0.07
CA SER A 215 7.59 13.06 1.13
C SER A 215 7.02 14.46 1.22
N ALA A 216 5.70 14.56 1.10
CA ALA A 216 4.99 15.80 1.34
C ALA A 216 5.02 16.17 2.83
N ALA A 217 4.99 15.20 3.75
CA ALA A 217 5.05 15.49 5.18
C ALA A 217 6.38 16.17 5.57
N ARG A 218 7.51 15.69 5.04
CA ARG A 218 8.81 16.34 5.23
C ARG A 218 8.85 17.74 4.62
N SER A 219 8.35 17.89 3.39
CA SER A 219 8.27 19.18 2.69
C SER A 219 7.44 20.22 3.46
N LEU A 220 6.39 19.76 4.16
CA LEU A 220 5.50 20.58 4.98
C LEU A 220 5.94 20.72 6.44
N GLY A 221 7.04 20.07 6.86
CA GLY A 221 7.51 20.08 8.25
C GLY A 221 6.55 19.39 9.23
N LEU A 222 5.73 18.44 8.76
CA LEU A 222 4.81 17.68 9.60
C LEU A 222 5.60 16.60 10.37
N PRO A 223 5.44 16.50 11.70
CA PRO A 223 6.16 15.50 12.48
C PRO A 223 5.72 14.08 12.09
N ALA A 224 6.69 13.16 11.98
CA ALA A 224 6.44 11.74 11.97
C ALA A 224 5.94 11.32 13.36
N GLU A 225 4.78 10.66 13.42
CA GLU A 225 4.10 10.31 14.67
C GLU A 225 3.61 8.88 14.60
N LYS A 226 3.56 8.16 15.73
CA LYS A 226 3.15 6.76 15.72
C LYS A 226 1.77 6.67 15.06
N ALA A 227 1.66 5.86 14.00
CA ALA A 227 0.36 5.48 13.45
C ALA A 227 -0.52 5.05 14.62
N ALA A 228 -1.72 5.63 14.70
CA ALA A 228 -2.66 5.25 15.73
C ALA A 228 -2.97 3.77 15.50
N GLU A 229 -2.62 2.93 16.48
CA GLU A 229 -3.11 1.56 16.58
C GLU A 229 -4.59 1.60 16.23
N ALA A 230 -5.06 0.64 15.43
CA ALA A 230 -6.50 0.50 15.21
C ALA A 230 -7.13 0.61 16.58
N PHE A 231 -7.87 1.70 16.85
CA PHE A 231 -8.54 1.85 18.13
C PHE A 231 -9.22 0.50 18.34
N PRO A 232 -8.89 -0.25 19.42
CA PRO A 232 -9.59 -1.49 19.66
C PRO A 232 -11.05 -1.14 19.49
N LEU A 233 -11.77 -1.92 18.67
CA LEU A 233 -13.21 -1.75 18.53
C LEU A 233 -13.70 -1.48 19.94
N PRO A 234 -14.33 -0.31 20.19
CA PRO A 234 -14.63 0.09 21.56
C PRO A 234 -15.23 -1.12 22.24
N ASP A 235 -14.70 -1.52 23.40
CA ASP A 235 -15.31 -2.60 24.15
C ASP A 235 -16.74 -2.16 24.43
N PHE A 236 -17.66 -2.61 23.56
CA PHE A 236 -19.01 -2.06 23.52
C PHE A 236 -19.75 -2.45 24.79
N ASP A 237 -19.35 -3.55 25.44
CA ASP A 237 -19.87 -3.96 26.74
C ASP A 237 -19.41 -3.00 27.84
N SER A 238 -18.13 -2.61 27.83
CA SER A 238 -17.59 -1.59 28.75
C SER A 238 -18.24 -0.21 28.54
N VAL A 239 -18.38 0.24 27.30
CA VAL A 239 -19.04 1.51 26.99
C VAL A 239 -20.54 1.46 27.31
N ALA A 240 -21.22 0.33 27.05
CA ALA A 240 -22.61 0.11 27.42
C ALA A 240 -22.84 0.07 28.93
N ALA A 241 -21.82 -0.21 29.75
CA ALA A 241 -21.93 -0.14 31.21
C ALA A 241 -21.89 1.31 31.73
N GLU A 242 -21.46 2.27 30.92
CA GLU A 242 -21.37 3.66 31.34
C GLU A 242 -22.75 4.34 31.48
N ARG A 243 -22.87 5.19 32.51
CA ARG A 243 -24.05 6.04 32.72
C ARG A 243 -23.88 7.38 32.00
N THR A 244 -23.51 7.33 30.73
CA THR A 244 -23.21 8.47 29.86
C THR A 244 -24.09 8.43 28.61
N VAL A 245 -24.13 9.53 27.83
CA VAL A 245 -24.86 9.59 26.55
C VAL A 245 -24.31 8.56 25.56
N ARG A 246 -22.98 8.40 25.52
CA ARG A 246 -22.33 7.37 24.70
C ARG A 246 -22.68 5.95 25.15
N GLY A 247 -22.78 5.70 26.46
CA GLY A 247 -23.21 4.41 26.97
C GLY A 247 -24.67 4.09 26.64
N GLN A 248 -25.55 5.10 26.66
CA GLN A 248 -26.94 4.91 26.21
C GLN A 248 -27.02 4.62 24.71
N PHE A 249 -26.29 5.36 23.88
CA PHE A 249 -26.22 5.15 22.45
C PHE A 249 -25.81 3.70 22.09
N VAL A 250 -24.77 3.16 22.75
CA VAL A 250 -24.33 1.78 22.50
C VAL A 250 -25.41 0.76 22.89
N ARG A 251 -26.07 0.94 24.03
CA ARG A 251 -27.18 0.05 24.45
C ARG A 251 -28.31 0.04 23.42
N ASP A 252 -28.67 1.20 22.90
CA ASP A 252 -29.77 1.34 21.94
C ASP A 252 -29.44 0.64 20.61
N VAL A 253 -28.22 0.81 20.12
CA VAL A 253 -27.76 0.19 18.86
C VAL A 253 -27.55 -1.33 19.01
N LEU A 254 -27.09 -1.81 20.17
CA LEU A 254 -26.98 -3.25 20.45
C LEU A 254 -28.36 -3.93 20.58
N ALA A 255 -29.35 -3.21 21.11
CA ALA A 255 -30.71 -3.71 21.29
C ALA A 255 -31.55 -3.69 20.00
N ASP A 256 -31.10 -3.00 18.94
CA ASP A 256 -31.84 -2.87 17.69
C ASP A 256 -31.80 -4.18 16.88
N PRO A 257 -32.94 -4.89 16.73
CA PRO A 257 -33.00 -6.14 15.99
C PRO A 257 -33.01 -5.94 14.46
N THR A 258 -33.15 -4.70 13.98
CA THR A 258 -33.20 -4.38 12.55
C THR A 258 -31.82 -4.22 11.93
N LEU A 259 -30.77 -4.08 12.75
CA LEU A 259 -29.38 -3.97 12.29
C LEU A 259 -28.72 -5.35 12.20
N ASP A 260 -28.15 -5.67 11.04
CA ASP A 260 -27.25 -6.81 10.92
C ASP A 260 -25.90 -6.53 11.63
N THR A 261 -25.10 -7.57 11.85
CA THR A 261 -23.84 -7.47 12.60
C THR A 261 -22.85 -6.47 11.99
N ALA A 262 -22.77 -6.41 10.66
CA ALA A 262 -21.82 -5.53 9.96
C ALA A 262 -22.25 -4.06 10.05
N LEU A 263 -23.53 -3.79 9.81
CA LEU A 263 -24.11 -2.46 9.92
C LEU A 263 -24.11 -1.97 11.37
N ARG A 264 -24.40 -2.84 12.34
CA ARG A 264 -24.33 -2.53 13.77
C ARG A 264 -22.92 -2.07 14.17
N GLY A 265 -21.88 -2.79 13.73
CA GLY A 265 -20.49 -2.40 13.98
C GLY A 265 -20.14 -1.01 13.40
N ARG A 266 -20.62 -0.71 12.19
CA ARG A 266 -20.42 0.60 11.55
C ARG A 266 -21.15 1.73 12.29
N VAL A 267 -22.40 1.51 12.70
CA VAL A 267 -23.21 2.49 13.44
C VAL A 267 -22.57 2.79 14.79
N LEU A 268 -22.19 1.75 15.54
CA LEU A 268 -21.52 1.90 16.83
C LEU A 268 -20.22 2.69 16.70
N THR A 269 -19.37 2.31 15.74
CA THR A 269 -18.08 2.97 15.51
C THR A 269 -18.25 4.43 15.09
N THR A 270 -19.19 4.72 14.20
CA THR A 270 -19.42 6.08 13.67
C THR A 270 -20.07 6.98 14.72
N GLY A 271 -21.09 6.47 15.41
CA GLY A 271 -21.83 7.25 16.41
C GLY A 271 -21.02 7.52 17.67
N LEU A 272 -20.19 6.57 18.12
CA LEU A 272 -19.28 6.82 19.25
C LEU A 272 -18.26 7.90 18.93
N ARG A 273 -17.72 7.95 17.69
CA ARG A 273 -16.84 9.04 17.25
C ARG A 273 -17.52 10.40 17.24
N ALA A 274 -18.81 10.45 16.89
CA ALA A 274 -19.58 11.70 16.93
C ALA A 274 -19.84 12.22 18.36
N LEU A 275 -19.68 11.34 19.36
CA LEU A 275 -19.86 11.63 20.78
C LEU A 275 -18.54 11.84 21.53
N GLU A 276 -17.38 11.69 20.88
CA GLU A 276 -16.08 12.03 21.48
C GLU A 276 -15.93 13.56 21.62
N GLY A 277 -15.66 14.02 22.85
CA GLY A 277 -15.44 15.44 23.16
C GLY A 277 -16.69 16.24 23.57
N ARG A 278 -17.83 15.58 23.83
CA ARG A 278 -19.06 16.15 24.39
C ARG A 278 -19.40 15.51 25.73
#